data_AF-G9MSD4-F1
#
_entry.id   AF-G9MSD4-F1
#
_cell.length_a   1.000
_cell.length_b   1.000
_cell.length_c   1.000
_cell.angle_alpha   90.00
_cell.angle_beta   90.00
_cell.angle_gamma   90.00
#
_symmetry.space_group_name_H-M   'P 1'
#
loop_
_entity.id
_entity.type
_entity.pdbx_description
1 polymer ?
#
loop_
_entity_poly.entity_id
_entity_poly.type
_entity_poly.pdbx_seq_one_letter_code
_entity_poly.pdbx_strand_id
1 'polypeptide(L)'
;MANLASLYHAQGRYSEAEAMEVQVLDLRQELLGKKHPDTLFAIHNLAHTWKMQGRHHDALALMEECVQSRRSVLGPEHPLTVKSIEYLERWKSEDE
;
A
#
# COMPACT_ATOMS: atom_id res chain seq x y z
N MET A 1 -7.85 4.29 12.69
CA MET A 1 -6.72 4.92 12.00
C MET A 1 -6.95 5.07 10.49
N ALA A 2 -7.49 4.06 9.78
CA ALA A 2 -7.81 4.18 8.35
C ALA A 2 -8.65 5.43 7.99
N ASN A 3 -9.63 5.81 8.82
CA ASN A 3 -10.49 6.97 8.54
C ASN A 3 -9.77 8.32 8.57
N LEU A 4 -8.67 8.46 9.33
CA LEU A 4 -7.97 9.73 9.47
C LEU A 4 -6.91 9.92 8.38
N ALA A 5 -6.18 8.86 8.00
CA ALA A 5 -5.30 8.87 6.83
C ALA A 5 -6.08 9.17 5.54
N SER A 6 -7.27 8.57 5.38
CA SER A 6 -8.16 8.86 4.23
C SER A 6 -8.67 10.31 4.24
N LEU A 7 -8.93 10.89 5.41
CA LEU A 7 -9.29 12.30 5.52
C LEU A 7 -8.14 13.22 5.09
N TYR A 8 -6.91 12.91 5.49
CA TYR A 8 -5.73 13.64 5.04
C TYR A 8 -5.52 13.54 3.53
N HIS A 9 -5.73 12.36 2.94
CA HIS A 9 -5.74 12.16 1.48
C HIS A 9 -6.75 13.08 0.79
N ALA A 10 -7.99 13.13 1.29
CA ALA A 10 -9.04 14.00 0.74
C ALA A 10 -8.70 15.50 0.83
N GLN A 11 -7.83 15.89 1.77
CA GLN A 11 -7.34 17.26 1.94
C GLN A 11 -6.02 17.53 1.20
N GLY A 12 -5.44 16.54 0.49
CA GLY A 12 -4.13 16.64 -0.13
C GLY A 12 -2.94 16.66 0.85
N ARG A 13 -3.17 16.31 2.11
CA ARG A 13 -2.18 16.33 3.20
C ARG A 13 -1.42 15.02 3.28
N TYR A 14 -0.73 14.66 2.20
CA TYR A 14 -0.13 13.33 2.04
C TYR A 14 0.99 13.02 3.03
N SER A 15 1.74 14.02 3.52
CA SER A 15 2.80 13.79 4.51
C SER A 15 2.25 13.39 5.88
N GLU A 16 1.10 13.91 6.26
CA GLU A 16 0.43 13.52 7.52
C GLU A 16 -0.25 12.15 7.39
N ALA A 17 -0.78 11.84 6.20
CA ALA A 17 -1.25 10.50 5.88
C ALA A 17 -0.12 9.48 5.98
N GLU A 18 1.05 9.76 5.39
CA GLU A 18 2.23 8.89 5.42
C GLU A 18 2.70 8.62 6.86
N ALA A 19 2.86 9.67 7.67
CA ALA A 19 3.29 9.51 9.06
C ALA A 19 2.36 8.58 9.86
N MET A 20 1.05 8.67 9.59
CA MET A 20 0.06 7.80 10.21
C MET A 20 0.10 6.37 9.68
N GLU A 21 0.26 6.21 8.36
CA GLU A 21 0.31 4.91 7.70
C GLU A 21 1.57 4.12 8.11
N VAL A 22 2.71 4.79 8.29
CA VAL A 22 3.94 4.18 8.82
C VAL A 22 3.72 3.66 10.24
N GLN A 23 3.14 4.47 11.13
CA GLN A 23 2.83 4.02 12.50
C GLN A 23 1.88 2.82 12.53
N VAL A 24 0.85 2.83 11.68
CA VAL A 24 -0.09 1.70 11.54
C VAL A 24 0.62 0.47 11.02
N LEU A 25 1.52 0.64 10.05
CA LEU A 25 2.28 -0.45 9.45
C LEU A 25 3.19 -1.10 10.49
N ASP A 26 3.95 -0.32 11.25
CA ASP A 26 4.86 -0.82 12.27
C ASP A 26 4.11 -1.63 13.35
N LEU A 27 3.01 -1.08 13.87
CA LEU A 27 2.17 -1.77 14.86
C LEU A 27 1.59 -3.08 14.30
N ARG A 28 1.14 -3.08 13.03
CA ARG A 28 0.60 -4.30 12.41
C ARG A 28 1.69 -5.33 12.14
N GLN A 29 2.88 -4.91 11.76
CA GLN A 29 4.03 -5.80 11.60
C GLN A 29 4.40 -6.47 12.93
N GLU A 30 4.38 -5.72 14.02
CA GLU A 30 4.68 -6.24 15.37
C GLU A 30 3.59 -7.19 15.88
N LEU A 31 2.32 -6.82 15.75
CA LEU A 31 1.20 -7.58 16.33
C LEU A 31 0.73 -8.77 15.47
N LEU A 32 0.73 -8.61 14.15
CA LEU A 32 0.12 -9.56 13.21
C LEU A 32 1.15 -10.24 12.31
N GLY A 33 2.35 -9.65 12.19
CA GLY A 33 3.40 -10.09 11.29
C GLY A 33 3.30 -9.45 9.90
N LYS A 34 4.43 -9.49 9.18
CA LYS A 34 4.61 -8.85 7.86
C LYS A 34 3.66 -9.35 6.77
N LYS A 35 3.28 -10.62 6.86
CA LYS A 35 2.46 -11.31 5.84
C LYS A 35 0.96 -11.26 6.12
N HIS A 36 0.53 -10.67 7.24
CA HIS A 36 -0.89 -10.61 7.57
C HIS A 36 -1.66 -9.74 6.56
N PRO A 37 -2.88 -10.12 6.14
CA PRO A 37 -3.67 -9.34 5.18
C PRO A 37 -3.82 -7.86 5.55
N ASP A 38 -4.01 -7.54 6.82
CA ASP A 38 -4.11 -6.14 7.29
C ASP A 38 -2.77 -5.39 7.18
N THR A 39 -1.65 -6.06 7.40
CA THR A 39 -0.32 -5.46 7.20
C THR A 39 -0.12 -5.17 5.71
N LEU A 40 -0.47 -6.12 4.84
CA LEU A 40 -0.43 -5.96 3.39
C LEU A 40 -1.41 -4.89 2.88
N PHE A 41 -2.51 -4.63 3.60
CA PHE A 41 -3.38 -3.51 3.30
C PHE A 41 -2.74 -2.16 3.68
N ALA A 42 -2.05 -2.09 4.81
CA ALA A 42 -1.32 -0.89 5.21
C ALA A 42 -0.17 -0.55 4.25
N ILE A 43 0.58 -1.56 3.79
CA ILE A 43 1.63 -1.40 2.77
C ILE A 43 1.07 -0.82 1.47
N HIS A 44 -0.08 -1.33 1.01
CA HIS A 44 -0.75 -0.82 -0.18
C HIS A 44 -1.15 0.66 -0.06
N ASN A 45 -1.68 1.07 1.10
CA ASN A 45 -2.04 2.47 1.34
C ASN A 45 -0.81 3.38 1.33
N LEU A 46 0.27 2.97 2.00
CA LEU A 46 1.52 3.71 2.02
C LEU A 46 2.10 3.90 0.61
N ALA A 47 2.09 2.85 -0.22
CA ALA A 47 2.49 2.94 -1.61
C ALA A 47 1.64 3.96 -2.39
N HIS A 48 0.32 3.95 -2.18
CA HIS A 48 -0.58 4.90 -2.82
C HIS A 48 -0.30 6.35 -2.37
N THR A 49 -0.02 6.56 -1.08
CA THR A 49 0.38 7.87 -0.55
C THR A 49 1.68 8.37 -1.19
N TRP A 50 2.69 7.51 -1.30
CA TRP A 50 3.95 7.87 -1.98
C TRP A 50 3.73 8.24 -3.45
N LYS A 51 2.86 7.51 -4.16
CA LYS A 51 2.49 7.87 -5.52
C LYS A 51 1.87 9.27 -5.59
N MET A 52 0.94 9.59 -4.69
CA MET A 52 0.31 10.91 -4.65
C MET A 52 1.27 12.05 -4.27
N GLN A 53 2.39 11.73 -3.60
CA GLN A 53 3.48 12.66 -3.34
C GLN A 53 4.46 12.84 -4.52
N GLY A 54 4.26 12.12 -5.63
CA GLY A 54 5.18 12.11 -6.77
C GLY A 54 6.40 11.19 -6.60
N ARG A 55 6.40 10.32 -5.58
CA ARG A 55 7.46 9.32 -5.34
C ARG A 55 7.15 8.02 -6.07
N HIS A 56 7.06 8.11 -7.40
CA HIS A 56 6.61 7.03 -8.28
C HIS A 56 7.44 5.74 -8.14
N HIS A 57 8.77 5.86 -8.20
CA HIS A 57 9.66 4.69 -8.08
C HIS A 57 9.55 3.97 -6.72
N ASP A 58 9.51 4.72 -5.62
CA ASP A 58 9.34 4.15 -4.28
C ASP A 58 7.98 3.46 -4.13
N ALA A 59 6.92 4.10 -4.65
CA ALA A 59 5.58 3.57 -4.63
C ALA A 59 5.45 2.27 -5.43
N LEU A 60 6.05 2.20 -6.62
CA LEU A 60 6.09 1.00 -7.45
C LEU A 60 6.81 -0.14 -6.73
N ALA A 61 8.02 0.12 -6.20
CA ALA A 61 8.79 -0.90 -5.49
C ALA A 61 8.02 -1.48 -4.29
N LEU A 62 7.37 -0.62 -3.50
CA LEU A 62 6.58 -1.05 -2.35
C LEU A 62 5.31 -1.82 -2.77
N MET A 63 4.66 -1.41 -3.87
CA MET A 63 3.51 -2.13 -4.42
C MET A 63 3.91 -3.52 -4.95
N GLU A 64 5.07 -3.67 -5.59
CA GLU A 64 5.59 -4.96 -6.05
C GLU A 64 5.79 -5.94 -4.88
N GLU A 65 6.39 -5.48 -3.77
CA GLU A 65 6.55 -6.28 -2.56
C GLU A 65 5.18 -6.73 -2.00
N CYS A 66 4.21 -5.82 -2.00
CA CYS A 66 2.84 -6.09 -1.54
C CYS A 66 2.16 -7.17 -2.39
N VAL A 67 2.26 -7.08 -3.72
CA VAL A 67 1.71 -8.06 -4.67
C VAL A 67 2.35 -9.43 -4.47
N GLN A 68 3.68 -9.49 -4.37
CA GLN A 68 4.40 -10.75 -4.14
C GLN A 68 3.98 -11.41 -2.83
N SER A 69 3.85 -10.62 -1.76
CA SER A 69 3.43 -11.12 -0.46
C SER A 69 1.97 -11.59 -0.47
N ARG A 70 1.05 -10.84 -1.09
CA ARG A 70 -0.36 -11.26 -1.26
C ARG A 70 -0.47 -12.54 -2.08
N ARG A 71 0.30 -12.67 -3.16
CA ARG A 71 0.36 -13.89 -3.97
C ARG A 71 0.84 -15.10 -3.16
N SER A 72 1.83 -14.92 -2.29
CA SER A 72 2.35 -15.99 -1.42
C SER A 72 1.38 -16.40 -0.31
N VAL A 73 0.58 -15.45 0.22
CA VAL A 73 -0.28 -15.67 1.40
C VAL A 73 -1.70 -16.08 1.01
N LEU A 74 -2.29 -15.39 0.05
CA LEU A 74 -3.69 -15.52 -0.36
C LEU A 74 -3.84 -16.33 -1.65
N GLY A 75 -2.75 -16.49 -2.42
CA GLY A 75 -2.78 -17.09 -3.75
C GLY A 75 -2.98 -16.06 -4.88
N PRO A 76 -2.66 -16.47 -6.13
CA PRO A 76 -2.72 -15.58 -7.29
C PRO A 76 -4.15 -15.20 -7.71
N GLU A 77 -5.14 -16.07 -7.47
CA GLU A 77 -6.54 -15.85 -7.87
C GLU A 77 -7.35 -15.05 -6.85
N HIS A 78 -6.79 -14.77 -5.67
CA HIS A 78 -7.51 -14.06 -4.63
C HIS A 78 -7.86 -12.63 -5.09
N PRO A 79 -9.10 -12.14 -4.87
CA PRO A 79 -9.53 -10.82 -5.35
C PRO A 79 -8.60 -9.66 -4.95
N LEU A 80 -8.03 -9.71 -3.74
CA LEU A 80 -7.07 -8.70 -3.27
C LEU A 80 -5.71 -8.76 -3.99
N THR A 81 -5.29 -9.95 -4.44
CA THR A 81 -4.05 -10.14 -5.21
C THR A 81 -4.26 -9.63 -6.63
N VAL A 82 -5.37 -10.03 -7.28
CA VAL A 82 -5.73 -9.59 -8.63
C VAL A 82 -5.82 -8.07 -8.70
N LYS A 83 -6.58 -7.44 -7.78
CA LYS A 83 -6.67 -5.97 -7.73
C LYS A 83 -5.31 -5.30 -7.53
N SER A 84 -4.44 -5.83 -6.67
CA SER A 84 -3.11 -5.24 -6.47
C SER A 84 -2.22 -5.36 -7.71
N ILE A 85 -2.36 -6.44 -8.50
CA ILE A 85 -1.68 -6.59 -9.79
C ILE A 85 -2.22 -5.55 -10.78
N GLU A 86 -3.53 -5.40 -10.89
CA GLU A 86 -4.15 -4.39 -11.76
C GLU A 86 -3.67 -2.97 -11.43
N TYR A 87 -3.59 -2.62 -10.14
CA TYR A 87 -3.03 -1.33 -9.72
C TYR A 87 -1.56 -1.19 -10.09
N LEU A 88 -0.74 -2.22 -9.87
CA LEU A 88 0.68 -2.21 -10.20
C LEU A 88 0.91 -2.00 -11.70
N GLU A 89 0.22 -2.78 -12.55
CA GLU A 89 0.32 -2.66 -14.01
C GLU A 89 -0.11 -1.27 -14.50
N ARG A 90 -1.22 -0.76 -13.94
CA ARG A 90 -1.66 0.60 -14.25
C ARG A 90 -0.61 1.65 -13.86
N TRP A 91 0.00 1.54 -12.69
CA TRP A 91 1.01 2.50 -12.25
C TRP A 91 2.25 2.45 -13.14
N LYS A 92 2.69 1.27 -13.56
CA LYS A 92 3.80 1.11 -14.51
C LYS A 92 3.51 1.79 -15.84
N SER A 93 2.29 1.63 -16.36
CA SER A 93 1.88 2.27 -17.62
C SER A 93 1.74 3.79 -17.56
N GLU A 94 1.61 4.36 -16.36
CA GLU A 94 1.52 5.82 -16.16
C GLU A 94 2.92 6.48 -16.02
N ASP A 95 3.96 5.68 -15.75
CA ASP A 95 5.34 6.14 -15.59
C ASP A 95 6.20 5.97 -16.89
N GLU A 96 5.67 5.35 -17.94
CA GLU A 96 6.26 5.25 -19.31
C GLU A 96 5.86 6.43 -20.21
#